data_AF-A0A931HSK7-F1
#
_entry.id   AF-A0A931HSK7-F1
#
_cell.length_a   1.000
_cell.length_b   1.000
_cell.length_c   1.000
_cell.angle_alpha   90.00
_cell.angle_beta   90.00
_cell.angle_gamma   90.00
#
_symmetry.space_group_name_H-M   'P 1'
#
loop_
_entity.id
_entity.type
_entity.pdbx_description
1 polymer ?
#
loop_
_entity_poly.entity_id
_entity_poly.type
_entity_poly.pdbx_seq_one_letter_code
_entity_poly.pdbx_strand_id
1 'polypeptide(L)'
;MLTLHRAERADTLADTLAALLATPPADPFAREVVAVPARGMERWLTQRLSTALGTTGGDGVAANIDFPSPARLVDEALSAASGTTADDDPWHPSRVLWALLAVIDECVGEPWCAVLSRHLGYGTDDFRTGRRYATAAHLADLMRSYGAQRPQMLLDWADGRDTDGTGAPLDEHLLWQPELWRRLRERIGSDSPAQRLDAACARLRAEPDVVDLPERLSLFGPTRLTTVQLAVLSALGAGRDVHLWLPHPSPAMWQALAEIPPRLRRADDDSALAVRHPLLAALARDVREFQMRLSVLGAVDVHHSSDEPAGTLLGRLQADIRAGRAPVAGSASADGTVQIHACHGPTRQVEVLRESLLHLFRDDPTLEPRDVIVMCPDVETYAPLVHAAFGQGVDGHPGHGLRVRVADRALRRTNPVLAVVATLLDLADARVTASQVLDLAAAPPVRRRLRFTDDDLERLQEWTVATGARWGLAKG
;
A
#
# COMPACT_ATOMS: atom_id res chain seq x y z
N MET A 1 -7.17 -18.94 -18.43
CA MET A 1 -7.88 -19.47 -17.25
C MET A 1 -7.55 -18.61 -16.04
N LEU A 2 -8.48 -18.41 -15.09
CA LEU A 2 -8.21 -17.74 -13.81
C LEU A 2 -8.30 -18.76 -12.67
N THR A 3 -7.23 -18.89 -11.88
CA THR A 3 -7.11 -19.86 -10.79
C THR A 3 -6.81 -19.14 -9.47
N LEU A 4 -7.61 -19.42 -8.44
CA LEU A 4 -7.41 -18.95 -7.08
C LEU A 4 -6.71 -20.05 -6.28
N HIS A 5 -5.48 -19.79 -5.84
CA HIS A 5 -4.74 -20.65 -4.93
C HIS A 5 -4.87 -20.07 -3.53
N ARG A 6 -5.46 -20.80 -2.59
CA ARG A 6 -5.57 -20.35 -1.19
C ARG A 6 -4.88 -21.29 -0.23
N ALA A 7 -4.27 -20.72 0.81
CA ALA A 7 -3.71 -21.47 1.94
C ALA A 7 -3.70 -20.59 3.19
N GLU A 8 -3.65 -21.22 4.36
CA GLU A 8 -3.61 -20.53 5.64
C GLU A 8 -2.26 -19.88 5.92
N ARG A 9 -1.20 -20.35 5.25
CA ARG A 9 0.14 -19.81 5.38
C ARG A 9 0.71 -19.39 4.03
N ALA A 10 1.41 -18.26 4.02
CA ALA A 10 2.01 -17.71 2.81
C ALA A 10 3.15 -18.56 2.28
N ASP A 11 3.90 -19.23 3.16
CA ASP A 11 4.97 -20.15 2.80
C ASP A 11 4.45 -21.36 2.01
N THR A 12 3.32 -21.94 2.40
CA THR A 12 2.65 -23.00 1.61
C THR A 12 2.38 -22.52 0.18
N LEU A 13 1.82 -21.31 0.01
CA LEU A 13 1.55 -20.75 -1.31
C LEU A 13 2.81 -20.49 -2.11
N ALA A 14 3.87 -20.02 -1.45
CA ALA A 14 5.14 -19.75 -2.12
C ALA A 14 5.82 -21.04 -2.59
N ASP A 15 5.69 -22.13 -1.84
CA ASP A 15 6.22 -23.45 -2.24
C ASP A 15 5.44 -24.01 -3.43
N THR A 16 4.11 -23.85 -3.43
CA THR A 16 3.28 -24.22 -4.58
C THR A 16 3.57 -23.35 -5.81
N LEU A 17 3.81 -22.05 -5.63
CA LEU A 17 4.27 -21.17 -6.70
C LEU A 17 5.65 -21.62 -7.22
N ALA A 18 6.58 -22.00 -6.34
CA ALA A 18 7.88 -22.53 -6.76
C ALA A 18 7.72 -23.79 -7.62
N ALA A 19 6.81 -24.70 -7.24
CA ALA A 19 6.50 -25.89 -8.02
C ALA A 19 5.91 -25.56 -9.40
N LEU A 20 5.08 -24.51 -9.50
CA LEU A 20 4.58 -24.01 -10.79
C LEU A 20 5.73 -23.49 -11.66
N LEU A 21 6.60 -22.66 -11.08
CA LEU A 21 7.73 -22.02 -11.77
C LEU A 21 8.85 -23.00 -12.13
N ALA A 22 8.96 -24.14 -11.42
CA ALA A 22 9.93 -25.19 -11.73
C ALA A 22 9.69 -25.84 -13.11
N THR A 23 8.48 -25.73 -13.66
CA THR A 23 8.23 -26.05 -15.07
C THR A 23 8.56 -24.81 -15.90
N PRO A 24 9.64 -24.78 -16.70
CA PRO A 24 10.05 -23.59 -17.44
C PRO A 24 9.08 -23.24 -18.58
N PRO A 25 9.00 -21.96 -18.98
CA PRO A 25 8.28 -21.56 -20.19
C PRO A 25 8.94 -22.14 -21.46
N ALA A 26 8.19 -22.14 -22.57
CA ALA A 26 8.68 -22.67 -23.85
C ALA A 26 9.89 -21.90 -24.40
N ASP A 27 9.92 -20.57 -24.21
CA ASP A 27 11.08 -19.73 -24.49
C ASP A 27 11.96 -19.61 -23.23
N PRO A 28 13.23 -20.07 -23.26
CA PRO A 28 14.12 -20.02 -22.11
C PRO A 28 14.49 -18.59 -21.67
N PHE A 29 14.28 -17.57 -22.52
CA PHE A 29 14.50 -16.17 -22.17
C PHE A 29 13.23 -15.42 -21.77
N ALA A 30 12.07 -16.06 -21.86
CA ALA A 30 10.83 -15.47 -21.39
C ALA A 30 10.93 -15.16 -19.89
N ARG A 31 10.53 -13.94 -19.52
CA ARG A 31 10.45 -13.51 -18.13
C ARG A 31 9.23 -14.12 -17.46
N GLU A 32 9.38 -14.49 -16.19
CA GLU A 32 8.24 -14.75 -15.32
C GLU A 32 7.70 -13.44 -14.76
N VAL A 33 6.38 -13.35 -14.55
CA VAL A 33 5.76 -12.18 -13.93
C VAL A 33 4.99 -12.61 -12.69
N VAL A 34 5.46 -12.13 -11.53
CA VAL A 34 4.85 -12.37 -10.22
C VAL A 34 4.56 -11.03 -9.56
N ALA A 35 3.37 -10.48 -9.81
CA ALA A 35 2.95 -9.23 -9.22
C ALA A 35 2.77 -9.33 -7.69
N VAL A 36 3.33 -8.39 -6.95
CA VAL A 36 3.32 -8.36 -5.47
C VAL A 36 2.94 -6.97 -4.95
N PRO A 37 2.17 -6.87 -3.85
CA PRO A 37 1.66 -5.58 -3.38
C PRO A 37 2.74 -4.69 -2.74
N ALA A 38 3.85 -5.26 -2.29
CA ALA A 38 4.89 -4.54 -1.56
C ALA A 38 6.28 -5.14 -1.78
N ARG A 39 7.31 -4.28 -1.72
CA ARG A 39 8.72 -4.66 -1.83
C ARG A 39 9.19 -5.66 -0.75
N GLY A 40 8.56 -5.65 0.43
CA GLY A 40 8.85 -6.66 1.46
C GLY A 40 8.49 -8.07 0.98
N MET A 41 7.33 -8.20 0.33
CA MET A 41 6.87 -9.46 -0.25
C MET A 41 7.75 -9.91 -1.41
N GLU A 42 8.13 -8.98 -2.31
CA GLU A 42 9.09 -9.23 -3.40
C GLU A 42 10.38 -9.87 -2.86
N ARG A 43 10.99 -9.25 -1.85
CA ARG A 43 12.26 -9.71 -1.27
C ARG A 43 12.13 -11.07 -0.60
N TRP A 44 11.09 -11.25 0.21
CA TRP A 44 10.82 -12.51 0.88
C TRP A 44 10.59 -13.63 -0.13
N LEU A 45 9.77 -13.37 -1.15
CA LEU A 45 9.44 -14.35 -2.18
C LEU A 45 10.66 -14.68 -3.04
N THR A 46 11.45 -13.69 -3.46
CA THR A 46 12.70 -13.90 -4.22
C THR A 46 13.68 -14.79 -3.44
N GLN A 47 13.86 -14.53 -2.14
CA GLN A 47 14.72 -15.36 -1.29
C GLN A 47 14.19 -16.79 -1.18
N ARG A 48 12.88 -16.95 -0.94
CA ARG A 48 12.28 -18.28 -0.82
C ARG A 48 12.36 -19.07 -2.14
N LEU A 49 12.00 -18.44 -3.25
CA LEU A 49 12.12 -19.04 -4.59
C LEU A 49 13.56 -19.41 -4.91
N SER A 50 14.55 -18.60 -4.51
CA SER A 50 15.96 -18.92 -4.74
C SER A 50 16.40 -20.20 -4.01
N THR A 51 15.74 -20.59 -2.92
CA THR A 51 16.05 -21.86 -2.25
C THR A 51 15.35 -23.06 -2.89
N ALA A 52 14.28 -22.83 -3.66
CA ALA A 52 13.40 -23.87 -4.18
C ALA A 52 13.60 -24.16 -5.68
N LEU A 53 13.98 -23.16 -6.49
CA LEU A 53 14.12 -23.26 -7.96
C LEU A 53 15.49 -23.82 -8.39
N GLY A 54 16.00 -24.80 -7.65
CA GLY A 54 17.24 -25.51 -7.92
C GLY A 54 17.04 -26.86 -8.59
N THR A 55 18.14 -27.47 -9.04
CA THR A 55 18.14 -28.88 -9.50
C THR A 55 18.45 -29.85 -8.37
N THR A 56 19.13 -29.38 -7.34
CA THR A 56 19.51 -30.10 -6.13
C THR A 56 19.19 -29.27 -4.88
N GLY A 57 19.27 -29.87 -3.69
CA GLY A 57 19.07 -29.10 -2.46
C GLY A 57 20.21 -28.09 -2.26
N GLY A 58 19.93 -26.79 -2.38
CA GLY A 58 20.87 -25.71 -2.07
C GLY A 58 21.58 -25.06 -3.27
N ASP A 59 21.24 -25.43 -4.51
CA ASP A 59 21.77 -24.82 -5.75
C ASP A 59 20.81 -23.83 -6.43
N GLY A 60 19.68 -23.53 -5.79
CA GLY A 60 18.61 -22.75 -6.42
C GLY A 60 18.98 -21.30 -6.71
N VAL A 61 18.36 -20.77 -7.77
CA VAL A 61 18.49 -19.38 -8.21
C VAL A 61 17.10 -18.86 -8.59
N ALA A 62 16.75 -17.66 -8.13
CA ALA A 62 15.61 -16.91 -8.64
C ALA A 62 16.12 -15.79 -9.54
N ALA A 63 15.93 -15.93 -10.86
CA ALA A 63 16.38 -14.98 -11.87
C ALA A 63 15.33 -14.83 -12.97
N ASN A 64 15.36 -13.71 -13.70
CA ASN A 64 14.42 -13.38 -14.77
C ASN A 64 12.94 -13.39 -14.33
N ILE A 65 12.67 -12.98 -13.09
CA ILE A 65 11.32 -12.82 -12.54
C ILE A 65 11.07 -11.33 -12.28
N ASP A 66 10.05 -10.79 -12.95
CA ASP A 66 9.58 -9.43 -12.74
C ASP A 66 8.52 -9.40 -11.64
N PHE A 67 8.66 -8.43 -10.72
CA PHE A 67 7.76 -8.22 -9.59
C PHE A 67 7.01 -6.87 -9.68
N PRO A 68 6.13 -6.65 -10.67
CA PRO A 68 5.28 -5.45 -10.72
C PRO A 68 4.39 -5.32 -9.49
N SER A 69 3.93 -4.10 -9.19
CA SER A 69 2.75 -3.97 -8.35
C SER A 69 1.49 -4.38 -9.15
N PRO A 70 0.43 -4.89 -8.51
CA PRO A 70 -0.83 -5.18 -9.19
C PRO A 70 -1.41 -3.95 -9.91
N ALA A 71 -1.17 -2.74 -9.41
CA ALA A 71 -1.56 -1.50 -10.07
C ALA A 71 -0.77 -1.30 -11.37
N ARG A 72 0.57 -1.36 -11.33
CA ARG A 72 1.43 -1.21 -12.52
C ARG A 72 1.08 -2.22 -13.61
N LEU A 73 0.90 -3.48 -13.22
CA LEU A 73 0.52 -4.55 -14.15
C LEU A 73 -0.80 -4.26 -14.87
N VAL A 74 -1.80 -3.79 -14.14
CA VAL A 74 -3.12 -3.46 -14.70
C VAL A 74 -3.07 -2.19 -15.55
N ASP A 75 -2.33 -1.18 -15.12
CA ASP A 75 -2.14 0.06 -15.88
C ASP A 75 -1.43 -0.21 -17.22
N GLU A 76 -0.42 -1.09 -17.24
CA GLU A 76 0.28 -1.51 -18.47
C GLU A 76 -0.64 -2.29 -19.42
N ALA A 77 -1.45 -3.22 -18.89
CA ALA A 77 -2.43 -3.95 -19.69
C ALA A 77 -3.49 -3.02 -20.30
N LEU A 78 -3.98 -2.05 -19.53
CA LEU A 78 -4.93 -1.05 -20.00
C LEU A 78 -4.31 -0.10 -21.03
N SER A 79 -3.06 0.32 -20.82
CA SER A 79 -2.33 1.17 -21.76
C SER A 79 -2.14 0.49 -23.11
N ALA A 80 -1.71 -0.77 -23.11
CA ALA A 80 -1.55 -1.58 -24.31
C ALA A 80 -2.89 -1.80 -25.04
N ALA A 81 -3.95 -2.15 -24.31
CA ALA A 81 -5.28 -2.37 -24.87
C ALA A 81 -5.94 -1.07 -25.40
N SER A 82 -5.67 0.08 -24.79
CA SER A 82 -6.21 1.37 -25.24
C SER A 82 -5.34 2.05 -26.29
N GLY A 83 -4.11 1.58 -26.52
CA GLY A 83 -3.13 2.24 -27.40
C GLY A 83 -2.69 3.61 -26.90
N THR A 84 -2.90 3.93 -25.62
CA THR A 84 -2.56 5.21 -25.01
C THR A 84 -1.52 4.99 -23.92
N THR A 85 -0.34 5.60 -24.04
CA THR A 85 0.70 5.51 -23.00
C THR A 85 0.40 6.43 -21.82
N ALA A 86 1.05 6.22 -20.67
CA ALA A 86 0.95 7.13 -19.53
C ALA A 86 1.38 8.57 -19.90
N ASP A 87 2.36 8.69 -20.79
CA ASP A 87 2.86 9.97 -21.31
C ASP A 87 1.91 10.62 -22.31
N ASP A 88 0.92 9.91 -22.84
CA ASP A 88 -0.07 10.49 -23.76
C ASP A 88 -1.46 10.59 -23.14
N ASP A 89 -1.73 9.88 -22.04
CA ASP A 89 -3.06 9.86 -21.42
C ASP A 89 -3.40 11.20 -20.77
N PRO A 90 -4.41 11.96 -21.26
CA PRO A 90 -4.82 13.20 -20.63
C PRO A 90 -5.44 12.98 -19.23
N TRP A 91 -5.88 11.75 -18.93
CA TRP A 91 -6.38 11.33 -17.62
C TRP A 91 -5.28 10.91 -16.65
N HIS A 92 -4.00 11.02 -17.03
CA HIS A 92 -2.89 10.75 -16.11
C HIS A 92 -3.00 11.64 -14.85
N PRO A 93 -2.76 11.13 -13.62
CA PRO A 93 -2.99 11.88 -12.37
C PRO A 93 -2.32 13.25 -12.33
N SER A 94 -1.10 13.35 -12.86
CA SER A 94 -0.34 14.60 -12.90
C SER A 94 -0.98 15.67 -13.81
N ARG A 95 -1.82 15.28 -14.79
CA ARG A 95 -2.51 16.19 -15.71
C ARG A 95 -3.91 16.54 -15.24
N VAL A 96 -4.65 15.54 -14.77
CA VAL A 96 -6.01 15.71 -14.21
C VAL A 96 -6.01 16.76 -13.11
N LEU A 97 -4.98 16.80 -12.27
CA LEU A 97 -4.83 17.81 -11.23
C LEU A 97 -4.86 19.24 -11.79
N TRP A 98 -4.09 19.53 -12.84
CA TRP A 98 -4.05 20.86 -13.45
C TRP A 98 -5.32 21.19 -14.21
N ALA A 99 -5.91 20.21 -14.91
CA ALA A 99 -7.20 20.37 -15.56
C ALA A 99 -8.28 20.72 -14.53
N LEU A 100 -8.33 20.00 -13.41
CA LEU A 100 -9.28 20.22 -12.33
C LEU A 100 -9.06 21.58 -11.63
N LEU A 101 -7.81 22.00 -11.45
CA LEU A 101 -7.50 23.33 -10.92
C LEU A 101 -8.09 24.46 -11.77
N ALA A 102 -8.05 24.33 -13.09
CA ALA A 102 -8.64 25.31 -14.00
C ALA A 102 -10.17 25.23 -14.00
N VAL A 103 -10.75 24.03 -13.97
CA VAL A 103 -12.21 23.87 -13.84
C VAL A 103 -12.73 24.51 -12.55
N ILE A 104 -12.05 24.29 -11.42
CA ILE A 104 -12.42 24.90 -10.15
C ILE A 104 -12.40 26.43 -10.27
N ASP A 105 -11.37 27.02 -10.87
CA ASP A 105 -11.31 28.49 -11.03
C ASP A 105 -12.46 29.04 -11.88
N GLU A 106 -12.85 28.30 -12.92
CA GLU A 106 -13.93 28.69 -13.83
C GLU A 106 -15.30 28.59 -13.14
N CYS A 107 -15.51 27.59 -12.28
CA CYS A 107 -16.84 27.30 -11.72
C CYS A 107 -17.03 27.70 -10.25
N VAL A 108 -15.99 28.13 -9.53
CA VAL A 108 -16.08 28.44 -8.09
C VAL A 108 -17.10 29.55 -7.77
N GLY A 109 -17.45 30.40 -8.73
CA GLY A 109 -18.50 31.41 -8.57
C GLY A 109 -19.93 30.90 -8.81
N GLU A 110 -20.09 29.69 -9.34
CA GLU A 110 -21.41 29.16 -9.72
C GLU A 110 -22.22 28.65 -8.50
N PRO A 111 -23.57 28.78 -8.49
CA PRO A 111 -24.39 28.41 -7.34
C PRO A 111 -24.25 26.95 -6.89
N TRP A 112 -24.11 26.02 -7.83
CA TRP A 112 -23.93 24.60 -7.52
C TRP A 112 -22.57 24.31 -6.85
N CYS A 113 -21.57 25.18 -7.03
CA CYS A 113 -20.21 25.01 -6.50
C CYS A 113 -20.06 25.56 -5.07
N ALA A 114 -21.15 26.02 -4.43
CA ALA A 114 -21.14 26.73 -3.15
C ALA A 114 -20.39 26.01 -2.00
N VAL A 115 -20.34 24.67 -2.01
CA VAL A 115 -19.55 23.89 -1.04
C VAL A 115 -18.06 24.20 -1.19
N LEU A 116 -17.54 24.14 -2.43
CA LEU A 116 -16.14 24.45 -2.72
C LEU A 116 -15.86 25.94 -2.57
N SER A 117 -16.75 26.83 -3.03
CA SER A 117 -16.59 28.28 -2.88
C SER A 117 -16.36 28.67 -1.41
N ARG A 118 -17.20 28.14 -0.51
CA ARG A 118 -17.10 28.37 0.93
C ARG A 118 -15.84 27.75 1.55
N HIS A 119 -15.44 26.56 1.11
CA HIS A 119 -14.22 25.90 1.58
C HIS A 119 -12.97 26.70 1.20
N LEU A 120 -12.92 27.15 -0.05
CA LEU A 120 -11.82 27.93 -0.64
C LEU A 120 -11.81 29.39 -0.19
N GLY A 121 -12.90 29.90 0.40
CA GLY A 121 -12.98 31.31 0.84
C GLY A 121 -13.19 32.29 -0.32
N TYR A 122 -13.82 31.82 -1.40
CA TYR A 122 -14.09 32.64 -2.57
C TYR A 122 -14.95 33.86 -2.17
N GLY A 123 -14.44 35.06 -2.47
CA GLY A 123 -15.13 36.33 -2.21
C GLY A 123 -14.94 36.92 -0.79
N THR A 124 -14.16 36.29 0.10
CA THR A 124 -14.02 36.77 1.49
C THR A 124 -12.59 36.89 2.03
N ASP A 125 -11.59 36.15 1.52
CA ASP A 125 -10.20 36.21 2.05
C ASP A 125 -9.12 35.69 1.06
N ASP A 126 -8.05 36.46 0.85
CA ASP A 126 -6.84 36.04 0.09
C ASP A 126 -6.01 34.95 0.82
N PHE A 127 -6.18 34.79 2.13
CA PHE A 127 -5.41 33.88 2.99
C PHE A 127 -5.68 32.38 2.76
N ARG A 128 -6.73 32.01 2.02
CA ARG A 128 -7.08 30.60 1.76
C ARG A 128 -6.52 30.06 0.44
N THR A 129 -5.74 30.85 -0.29
CA THR A 129 -5.09 30.47 -1.55
C THR A 129 -4.30 29.15 -1.44
N GLY A 130 -3.67 28.88 -0.29
CA GLY A 130 -2.93 27.63 -0.05
C GLY A 130 -3.79 26.35 -0.05
N ARG A 131 -5.12 26.45 0.08
CA ARG A 131 -6.01 25.28 0.07
C ARG A 131 -6.34 24.79 -1.33
N ARG A 132 -6.31 25.68 -2.33
CA ARG A 132 -6.75 25.39 -3.71
C ARG A 132 -6.09 24.14 -4.29
N TYR A 133 -4.76 24.08 -4.24
CA TYR A 133 -4.00 22.94 -4.74
C TYR A 133 -4.31 21.66 -3.97
N ALA A 134 -4.32 21.71 -2.63
CA ALA A 134 -4.60 20.55 -1.79
C ALA A 134 -6.03 20.02 -2.00
N THR A 135 -7.01 20.91 -2.16
CA THR A 135 -8.40 20.55 -2.49
C THR A 135 -8.47 19.88 -3.86
N ALA A 136 -7.86 20.47 -4.90
CA ALA A 136 -7.86 19.86 -6.23
C ALA A 136 -7.15 18.50 -6.25
N ALA A 137 -6.02 18.35 -5.54
CA ALA A 137 -5.32 17.08 -5.40
C ALA A 137 -6.17 16.02 -4.70
N HIS A 138 -6.86 16.39 -3.63
CA HIS A 138 -7.78 15.50 -2.93
C HIS A 138 -8.95 15.06 -3.81
N LEU A 139 -9.56 15.99 -4.55
CA LEU A 139 -10.69 15.69 -5.43
C LEU A 139 -10.29 14.86 -6.64
N ALA A 140 -9.12 15.12 -7.25
CA ALA A 140 -8.58 14.31 -8.32
C ALA A 140 -8.35 12.86 -7.85
N ASP A 141 -7.79 12.67 -6.64
CA ASP A 141 -7.61 11.33 -6.07
C ASP A 141 -8.95 10.65 -5.73
N LEU A 142 -9.92 11.42 -5.25
CA LEU A 142 -11.26 10.92 -4.96
C LEU A 142 -11.98 10.44 -6.23
N MET A 143 -11.95 11.21 -7.32
CA MET A 143 -12.50 10.83 -8.62
C MET A 143 -11.79 9.60 -9.21
N ARG A 144 -10.46 9.52 -9.07
CA ARG A 144 -9.68 8.34 -9.44
C ARG A 144 -10.10 7.11 -8.63
N SER A 145 -10.32 7.27 -7.33
CA SER A 145 -10.82 6.22 -6.44
C SER A 145 -12.23 5.76 -6.85
N TYR A 146 -13.11 6.68 -7.21
CA TYR A 146 -14.42 6.35 -7.78
C TYR A 146 -14.28 5.51 -9.06
N GLY A 147 -13.45 5.93 -10.01
CA GLY A 147 -13.22 5.16 -11.24
C GLY A 147 -12.66 3.77 -10.98
N ALA A 148 -11.75 3.63 -10.01
CA ALA A 148 -11.14 2.34 -9.68
C ALA A 148 -12.08 1.38 -8.94
N GLN A 149 -12.88 1.89 -7.99
CA GLN A 149 -13.73 1.08 -7.10
C GLN A 149 -15.16 0.94 -7.59
N ARG A 150 -15.72 1.99 -8.20
CA ARG A 150 -17.12 2.12 -8.65
C ARG A 150 -17.19 2.77 -10.03
N PRO A 151 -16.61 2.17 -11.08
CA PRO A 151 -16.60 2.77 -12.43
C PRO A 151 -18.00 3.15 -12.92
N GLN A 152 -19.03 2.36 -12.60
CA GLN A 152 -20.43 2.64 -12.95
C GLN A 152 -20.92 4.02 -12.48
N MET A 153 -20.42 4.50 -11.34
CA MET A 153 -20.75 5.83 -10.81
C MET A 153 -20.33 6.93 -11.80
N LEU A 154 -19.11 6.83 -12.35
CA LEU A 154 -18.59 7.83 -13.29
C LEU A 154 -19.21 7.70 -14.68
N LEU A 155 -19.61 6.48 -15.08
CA LEU A 155 -20.40 6.25 -16.30
C LEU A 155 -21.77 6.91 -16.19
N ASP A 156 -22.49 6.66 -15.10
CA ASP A 156 -23.79 7.26 -14.83
C ASP A 156 -23.70 8.79 -14.83
N TRP A 157 -22.69 9.37 -14.17
CA TRP A 157 -22.49 10.82 -14.15
C TRP A 157 -22.19 11.40 -15.54
N ALA A 158 -21.46 10.66 -16.37
CA ALA A 158 -21.18 11.05 -17.76
C ALA A 158 -22.46 11.08 -18.62
N ASP A 159 -23.42 10.18 -18.33
CA ASP A 159 -24.75 10.11 -18.95
C ASP A 159 -25.76 11.11 -18.34
N GLY A 160 -25.36 11.91 -17.36
CA GLY A 160 -26.25 12.85 -16.66
C GLY A 160 -27.14 12.21 -15.59
N ARG A 161 -26.83 10.99 -15.14
CA ARG A 161 -27.50 10.30 -14.04
C ARG A 161 -26.66 10.41 -12.76
N ASP A 162 -27.12 11.19 -11.79
CA ASP A 162 -26.36 11.46 -10.56
C ASP A 162 -26.58 10.37 -9.49
N THR A 163 -25.94 9.21 -9.68
CA THR A 163 -26.06 8.03 -8.80
C THR A 163 -24.83 7.84 -7.90
N ASP A 164 -24.98 7.05 -6.85
CA ASP A 164 -23.89 6.67 -5.92
C ASP A 164 -23.06 5.46 -6.40
N GLY A 165 -23.35 4.96 -7.62
CA GLY A 165 -22.76 3.76 -8.20
C GLY A 165 -23.22 2.44 -7.56
N THR A 166 -24.22 2.48 -6.68
CA THR A 166 -24.80 1.30 -6.00
C THR A 166 -26.31 1.17 -6.18
N GLY A 167 -26.87 1.94 -7.12
CA GLY A 167 -28.28 1.88 -7.50
C GLY A 167 -29.17 2.92 -6.80
N ALA A 168 -28.59 3.82 -5.99
CA ALA A 168 -29.32 4.91 -5.35
C ALA A 168 -28.91 6.27 -5.96
N PRO A 169 -29.80 7.28 -5.95
CA PRO A 169 -29.42 8.66 -6.27
C PRO A 169 -28.44 9.20 -5.22
N LEU A 170 -27.61 10.17 -5.60
CA LEU A 170 -26.76 10.89 -4.66
C LEU A 170 -27.60 11.81 -3.76
N ASP A 171 -27.13 11.96 -2.52
CA ASP A 171 -27.66 12.98 -1.62
C ASP A 171 -27.44 14.39 -2.21
N GLU A 172 -28.39 15.30 -1.97
CA GLU A 172 -28.39 16.65 -2.54
C GLU A 172 -27.07 17.41 -2.30
N HIS A 173 -26.49 17.27 -1.11
CA HIS A 173 -25.24 17.94 -0.72
C HIS A 173 -23.99 17.41 -1.47
N LEU A 174 -24.12 16.32 -2.24
CA LEU A 174 -23.05 15.72 -3.04
C LEU A 174 -23.20 16.00 -4.55
N LEU A 175 -24.32 16.58 -4.99
CA LEU A 175 -24.62 16.81 -6.42
C LEU A 175 -23.64 17.74 -7.13
N TRP A 176 -22.86 18.53 -6.39
CA TRP A 176 -21.75 19.32 -6.96
C TRP A 176 -20.62 18.45 -7.52
N GLN A 177 -20.45 17.20 -7.05
CA GLN A 177 -19.39 16.31 -7.52
C GLN A 177 -19.63 15.77 -8.93
N PRO A 178 -20.81 15.22 -9.28
CA PRO A 178 -21.13 14.86 -10.67
C PRO A 178 -20.95 16.03 -11.63
N GLU A 179 -21.39 17.24 -11.25
CA GLU A 179 -21.25 18.43 -12.09
C GLU A 179 -19.77 18.80 -12.30
N LEU A 180 -18.97 18.82 -11.22
CA LEU A 180 -17.53 19.04 -11.32
C LEU A 180 -16.84 17.98 -12.21
N TRP A 181 -17.23 16.71 -12.07
CA TRP A 181 -16.75 15.62 -12.90
C TRP A 181 -17.09 15.83 -14.38
N ARG A 182 -18.33 16.24 -14.69
CA ARG A 182 -18.74 16.54 -16.08
C ARG A 182 -17.93 17.68 -16.68
N ARG A 183 -17.72 18.78 -15.95
CA ARG A 183 -16.86 19.90 -16.40
C ARG A 183 -15.41 19.47 -16.63
N LEU A 184 -14.87 18.63 -15.74
CA LEU A 184 -13.54 18.04 -15.91
C LEU A 184 -13.46 17.16 -17.16
N ARG A 185 -14.44 16.29 -17.37
CA ARG A 185 -14.52 15.42 -18.55
C ARG A 185 -14.60 16.23 -19.84
N GLU A 186 -15.46 17.26 -19.86
CA GLU A 186 -15.60 18.17 -21.00
C GLU A 186 -14.29 18.89 -21.31
N ARG A 187 -13.60 19.40 -20.29
CA ARG A 187 -12.30 20.06 -20.46
C ARG A 187 -11.23 19.12 -20.99
N ILE A 188 -11.20 17.87 -20.53
CA ILE A 188 -10.23 16.86 -21.00
C ILE A 188 -10.56 16.41 -22.43
N GLY A 189 -11.84 16.39 -22.81
CA GLY A 189 -12.27 16.17 -24.19
C GLY A 189 -12.06 14.74 -24.72
N SER A 190 -11.86 13.76 -23.84
CA SER A 190 -11.71 12.34 -24.18
C SER A 190 -12.39 11.43 -23.16
N ASP A 191 -12.65 10.19 -23.55
CA ASP A 191 -13.30 9.20 -22.68
C ASP A 191 -12.48 8.94 -21.41
N SER A 192 -13.15 8.98 -20.27
CA SER A 192 -12.56 8.69 -18.97
C SER A 192 -12.06 7.24 -18.86
N PRO A 193 -11.15 6.94 -17.91
CA PRO A 193 -10.73 5.56 -17.66
C PRO A 193 -11.89 4.59 -17.40
N ALA A 194 -12.96 5.05 -16.74
CA ALA A 194 -14.16 4.25 -16.51
C ALA A 194 -14.89 3.91 -17.81
N GLN A 195 -15.01 4.88 -18.75
CA GLN A 195 -15.64 4.67 -20.06
C GLN A 195 -14.82 3.76 -20.98
N ARG A 196 -13.49 3.82 -20.88
CA ARG A 196 -12.58 3.00 -21.70
C ARG A 196 -12.47 1.55 -21.22
N LEU A 197 -12.85 1.25 -19.97
CA LEU A 197 -12.60 -0.03 -19.31
C LEU A 197 -13.19 -1.22 -20.07
N ASP A 198 -14.46 -1.15 -20.47
CA ASP A 198 -15.15 -2.29 -21.09
C ASP A 198 -14.57 -2.61 -22.47
N ALA A 199 -14.28 -1.58 -23.27
CA ALA A 199 -13.64 -1.74 -24.57
C ALA A 199 -12.22 -2.30 -24.44
N ALA A 200 -11.44 -1.81 -23.46
CA ALA A 200 -10.11 -2.34 -23.17
C ALA A 200 -10.17 -3.81 -22.74
N CYS A 201 -11.05 -4.17 -21.80
CA CYS A 201 -11.26 -5.56 -21.39
C CYS A 201 -11.75 -6.45 -22.54
N ALA A 202 -12.61 -5.96 -23.43
CA ALA A 202 -13.05 -6.70 -24.61
C ALA A 202 -11.87 -7.00 -25.56
N ARG A 203 -11.02 -6.00 -25.81
CA ARG A 203 -9.82 -6.18 -26.64
C ARG A 203 -8.81 -7.12 -25.99
N LEU A 204 -8.57 -7.04 -24.69
CA LEU A 204 -7.69 -7.98 -23.96
C LEU A 204 -8.15 -9.45 -24.12
N ARG A 205 -9.47 -9.69 -24.22
CA ARG A 205 -10.02 -11.03 -24.45
C ARG A 205 -9.89 -11.47 -25.91
N ALA A 206 -10.09 -10.55 -26.85
CA ALA A 206 -10.09 -10.84 -28.29
C ALA A 206 -8.68 -10.94 -28.89
N GLU A 207 -7.73 -10.14 -28.38
CA GLU A 207 -6.36 -10.02 -28.84
C GLU A 207 -5.39 -10.22 -27.65
N PRO A 208 -5.16 -11.47 -27.19
CA PRO A 208 -4.26 -11.70 -26.06
C PRO A 208 -2.85 -11.13 -26.27
N ASP A 209 -2.34 -11.14 -27.50
CA ASP A 209 -1.00 -10.67 -27.84
C ASP A 209 -0.86 -9.14 -27.86
N VAL A 210 -1.95 -8.39 -27.62
CA VAL A 210 -1.89 -6.92 -27.52
C VAL A 210 -1.00 -6.44 -26.37
N VAL A 211 -0.85 -7.26 -25.33
CA VAL A 211 0.01 -6.98 -24.18
C VAL A 211 1.23 -7.89 -24.21
N ASP A 212 2.42 -7.29 -24.02
CA ASP A 212 3.68 -8.02 -23.81
C ASP A 212 3.74 -8.63 -22.39
N LEU A 213 2.91 -9.64 -22.16
CA LEU A 213 2.88 -10.43 -20.92
C LEU A 213 3.03 -11.92 -21.24
N PRO A 214 3.75 -12.67 -20.38
CA PRO A 214 3.93 -14.12 -20.56
C PRO A 214 2.62 -14.90 -20.55
N GLU A 215 2.68 -16.16 -21.01
CA GLU A 215 1.54 -17.08 -21.05
C GLU A 215 0.92 -17.32 -19.67
N ARG A 216 1.73 -17.28 -18.61
CA ARG A 216 1.31 -17.39 -17.21
C ARG A 216 1.66 -16.15 -16.42
N LEU A 217 0.77 -15.77 -15.52
CA LEU A 217 0.90 -14.59 -14.67
C LEU A 217 0.51 -14.95 -13.23
N SER A 218 1.29 -14.53 -12.25
CA SER A 218 0.95 -14.70 -10.84
C SER A 218 0.74 -13.36 -10.15
N LEU A 219 -0.29 -13.26 -9.29
CA LEU A 219 -0.40 -12.21 -8.28
C LEU A 219 -0.30 -12.85 -6.90
N PHE A 220 0.73 -12.50 -6.16
CA PHE A 220 1.03 -13.12 -4.87
C PHE A 220 0.68 -12.22 -3.69
N GLY A 221 -0.18 -12.73 -2.81
CA GLY A 221 -0.58 -12.07 -1.57
C GLY A 221 -1.41 -10.80 -1.70
N PRO A 222 -2.29 -10.60 -2.70
CA PRO A 222 -3.17 -9.44 -2.68
C PRO A 222 -4.13 -9.54 -1.49
N THR A 223 -4.27 -8.46 -0.73
CA THR A 223 -5.26 -8.36 0.37
C THR A 223 -6.51 -7.61 -0.07
N ARG A 224 -6.41 -6.82 -1.14
CA ARG A 224 -7.50 -6.10 -1.80
C ARG A 224 -7.15 -5.92 -3.28
N LEU A 225 -8.16 -5.95 -4.13
CA LEU A 225 -8.08 -5.57 -5.54
C LEU A 225 -9.23 -4.64 -5.88
N THR A 226 -9.00 -3.63 -6.73
CA THR A 226 -10.06 -2.70 -7.16
C THR A 226 -10.99 -3.38 -8.19
N THR A 227 -12.15 -2.79 -8.45
CA THR A 227 -13.10 -3.33 -9.45
C THR A 227 -12.47 -3.35 -10.84
N VAL A 228 -11.71 -2.31 -11.18
CA VAL A 228 -10.90 -2.25 -12.41
C VAL A 228 -9.87 -3.39 -12.44
N GLN A 229 -9.12 -3.60 -11.36
CA GLN A 229 -8.11 -4.65 -11.32
C GLN A 229 -8.72 -6.05 -11.51
N LEU A 230 -9.84 -6.34 -10.86
CA LEU A 230 -10.54 -7.62 -11.03
C LEU A 230 -11.05 -7.81 -12.47
N ALA A 231 -11.62 -6.77 -13.08
CA ALA A 231 -12.11 -6.81 -14.46
C ALA A 231 -10.97 -7.09 -15.45
N VAL A 232 -9.83 -6.42 -15.29
CA VAL A 232 -8.66 -6.59 -16.17
C VAL A 232 -8.01 -7.95 -15.97
N LEU A 233 -7.84 -8.42 -14.72
CA LEU A 233 -7.31 -9.76 -14.44
C LEU A 233 -8.20 -10.87 -15.00
N SER A 234 -9.52 -10.71 -14.90
CA SER A 234 -10.48 -11.62 -15.53
C SER A 234 -10.36 -11.60 -17.06
N ALA A 235 -10.20 -10.42 -17.68
CA ALA A 235 -10.01 -10.29 -19.13
C ALA A 235 -8.70 -10.94 -19.60
N LEU A 236 -7.59 -10.72 -18.89
CA LEU A 236 -6.31 -11.39 -19.18
C LEU A 236 -6.42 -12.92 -19.05
N GLY A 237 -7.21 -13.39 -18.08
CA GLY A 237 -7.52 -14.80 -17.88
C GLY A 237 -8.30 -15.46 -19.03
N ALA A 238 -8.72 -14.74 -20.07
CA ALA A 238 -9.32 -15.39 -21.26
C ALA A 238 -8.26 -16.07 -22.15
N GLY A 239 -7.06 -15.48 -22.26
CA GLY A 239 -5.99 -15.97 -23.14
C GLY A 239 -4.71 -16.42 -22.42
N ARG A 240 -4.65 -16.30 -21.09
CA ARG A 240 -3.47 -16.62 -20.26
C ARG A 240 -3.84 -17.42 -19.04
N ASP A 241 -2.87 -18.10 -18.43
CA ASP A 241 -3.04 -18.72 -17.11
C ASP A 241 -2.75 -17.68 -16.02
N VAL A 242 -3.79 -17.22 -15.32
CA VAL A 242 -3.67 -16.18 -14.29
C VAL A 242 -3.89 -16.84 -12.93
N HIS A 243 -2.87 -16.78 -12.07
CA HIS A 243 -2.89 -17.36 -10.72
C HIS A 243 -2.97 -16.26 -9.67
N LEU A 244 -3.99 -16.30 -8.82
CA LEU A 244 -4.09 -15.46 -7.62
C LEU A 244 -3.72 -16.29 -6.40
N TRP A 245 -2.62 -15.95 -5.72
CA TRP A 245 -2.15 -16.66 -4.53
C TRP A 245 -2.56 -15.91 -3.26
N LEU A 246 -3.54 -16.47 -2.53
CA LEU A 246 -4.32 -15.81 -1.50
C LEU A 246 -4.08 -16.43 -0.12
N PRO A 247 -3.30 -15.77 0.76
CA PRO A 247 -3.28 -16.12 2.17
C PRO A 247 -4.69 -15.94 2.75
N HIS A 248 -5.34 -17.05 3.10
CA HIS A 248 -6.71 -17.06 3.61
C HIS A 248 -6.78 -17.80 4.95
N PRO A 249 -7.24 -17.14 6.03
CA PRO A 249 -7.03 -17.63 7.39
C PRO A 249 -7.89 -18.85 7.77
N SER A 250 -8.97 -19.12 7.02
CA SER A 250 -9.95 -20.13 7.41
C SER A 250 -10.68 -20.77 6.23
N PRO A 251 -10.48 -22.07 5.96
CA PRO A 251 -11.33 -22.83 5.04
C PRO A 251 -12.79 -22.87 5.46
N ALA A 252 -13.07 -22.89 6.77
CA ALA A 252 -14.44 -22.89 7.29
C ALA A 252 -15.17 -21.57 6.98
N MET A 253 -14.49 -20.42 7.13
CA MET A 253 -15.03 -19.12 6.70
C MET A 253 -15.21 -19.08 5.18
N TRP A 254 -14.26 -19.64 4.44
CA TRP A 254 -14.36 -19.70 2.98
C TRP A 254 -15.65 -20.38 2.52
N GLN A 255 -15.94 -21.56 3.08
CA GLN A 255 -17.18 -22.29 2.81
C GLN A 255 -18.43 -21.55 3.29
N ALA A 256 -18.39 -20.96 4.49
CA ALA A 256 -19.55 -20.26 5.06
C ALA A 256 -20.00 -19.04 4.25
N LEU A 257 -19.08 -18.39 3.54
CA LEU A 257 -19.35 -17.20 2.74
C LEU A 257 -19.55 -17.50 1.24
N ALA A 258 -19.38 -18.75 0.80
CA ALA A 258 -19.40 -19.11 -0.63
C ALA A 258 -20.71 -18.74 -1.33
N GLU A 259 -21.84 -18.94 -0.64
CA GLU A 259 -23.19 -18.69 -1.16
C GLU A 259 -23.73 -17.30 -0.82
N ILE A 260 -22.95 -16.45 -0.14
CA ILE A 260 -23.37 -15.10 0.24
C ILE A 260 -22.99 -14.14 -0.89
N PRO A 261 -23.96 -13.47 -1.53
CA PRO A 261 -23.66 -12.52 -2.59
C PRO A 261 -22.89 -11.31 -2.05
N PRO A 262 -21.91 -10.77 -2.80
CA PRO A 262 -21.18 -9.60 -2.35
C PRO A 262 -22.11 -8.39 -2.18
N ARG A 263 -21.85 -7.61 -1.14
CA ARG A 263 -22.50 -6.32 -0.91
C ARG A 263 -21.72 -5.21 -1.61
N LEU A 264 -22.42 -4.34 -2.34
CA LEU A 264 -21.80 -3.19 -3.03
C LEU A 264 -21.33 -2.11 -2.03
N ARG A 265 -22.16 -1.83 -1.01
CA ARG A 265 -21.81 -0.89 0.04
C ARG A 265 -21.23 -1.63 1.23
N ARG A 266 -20.09 -1.13 1.69
CA ARG A 266 -19.42 -1.63 2.90
C ARG A 266 -20.37 -1.61 4.11
N ALA A 267 -21.21 -0.57 4.23
CA ALA A 267 -22.16 -0.42 5.35
C ALA A 267 -23.24 -1.52 5.41
N ASP A 268 -23.55 -2.15 4.28
CA ASP A 268 -24.54 -3.22 4.18
C ASP A 268 -23.90 -4.61 4.38
N ASP A 269 -22.58 -4.69 4.64
CA ASP A 269 -21.87 -5.94 4.89
C ASP A 269 -22.30 -6.59 6.21
N ASP A 270 -23.10 -7.64 6.09
CA ASP A 270 -23.56 -8.51 7.18
C ASP A 270 -22.80 -9.85 7.23
N SER A 271 -21.77 -10.04 6.40
CA SER A 271 -21.00 -11.29 6.29
C SER A 271 -20.38 -11.75 7.61
N ALA A 272 -20.14 -10.83 8.56
CA ALA A 272 -19.67 -11.16 9.90
C ALA A 272 -20.63 -12.09 10.66
N LEU A 273 -21.93 -12.00 10.42
CA LEU A 273 -22.95 -12.80 11.09
C LEU A 273 -22.91 -14.29 10.68
N ALA A 274 -22.37 -14.59 9.49
CA ALA A 274 -22.17 -15.96 9.02
C ALA A 274 -20.91 -16.61 9.60
N VAL A 275 -20.06 -15.86 10.30
CA VAL A 275 -18.77 -16.33 10.82
C VAL A 275 -18.84 -16.57 12.32
N ARG A 276 -18.57 -17.82 12.73
CA ARG A 276 -18.65 -18.23 14.14
C ARG A 276 -17.48 -17.77 15.01
N HIS A 277 -16.26 -17.73 14.47
CA HIS A 277 -15.08 -17.37 15.26
C HIS A 277 -15.03 -15.84 15.50
N PRO A 278 -14.96 -15.37 16.77
CA PRO A 278 -15.10 -13.95 17.09
C PRO A 278 -14.02 -13.06 16.46
N LEU A 279 -12.75 -13.51 16.42
CA LEU A 279 -11.69 -12.75 15.73
C LEU A 279 -11.89 -12.66 14.22
N LEU A 280 -12.40 -13.71 13.57
CA LEU A 280 -12.70 -13.66 12.13
C LEU A 280 -13.87 -12.71 11.87
N ALA A 281 -14.90 -12.72 12.72
CA ALA A 281 -16.03 -11.78 12.62
C ALA A 281 -15.58 -10.32 12.84
N ALA A 282 -14.76 -10.05 13.86
CA ALA A 282 -14.38 -8.69 14.24
C ALA A 282 -13.23 -8.10 13.40
N LEU A 283 -12.22 -8.89 13.04
CA LEU A 283 -10.96 -8.40 12.46
C LEU A 283 -10.80 -8.72 10.97
N ALA A 284 -11.50 -9.73 10.44
CA ALA A 284 -11.28 -10.21 9.07
C ALA A 284 -12.18 -9.54 8.01
N ARG A 285 -12.72 -8.35 8.27
CA ARG A 285 -13.67 -7.68 7.35
C ARG A 285 -13.15 -7.57 5.92
N ASP A 286 -11.92 -7.11 5.74
CA ASP A 286 -11.35 -6.97 4.40
C ASP A 286 -11.14 -8.31 3.70
N VAL A 287 -10.82 -9.37 4.45
CA VAL A 287 -10.66 -10.73 3.91
C VAL A 287 -12.02 -11.25 3.44
N ARG A 288 -13.09 -11.06 4.23
CA ARG A 288 -14.45 -11.45 3.85
C ARG A 288 -14.93 -10.69 2.63
N GLU A 289 -14.79 -9.37 2.63
CA GLU A 289 -15.17 -8.51 1.49
C GLU A 289 -14.40 -8.90 0.22
N PHE A 290 -13.10 -9.21 0.36
CA PHE A 290 -12.29 -9.61 -0.79
C PHE A 290 -12.70 -10.99 -1.31
N GLN A 291 -12.90 -11.98 -0.43
CA GLN A 291 -13.41 -13.30 -0.81
C GLN A 291 -14.73 -13.18 -1.59
N MET A 292 -15.71 -12.44 -1.07
CA MET A 292 -17.02 -12.28 -1.72
C MET A 292 -16.91 -11.60 -3.10
N ARG A 293 -15.91 -10.75 -3.31
CA ARG A 293 -15.65 -10.14 -4.62
C ARG A 293 -14.93 -11.06 -5.59
N LEU A 294 -14.24 -12.09 -5.10
CA LEU A 294 -13.60 -13.10 -5.94
C LEU A 294 -14.59 -14.17 -6.39
N SER A 295 -15.62 -14.48 -5.59
CA SER A 295 -16.62 -15.53 -5.92
C SER A 295 -17.38 -15.24 -7.21
N VAL A 296 -17.54 -13.97 -7.58
CA VAL A 296 -18.22 -13.56 -8.83
C VAL A 296 -17.38 -13.75 -10.10
N LEU A 297 -16.08 -14.07 -9.97
CA LEU A 297 -15.19 -14.21 -11.14
C LEU A 297 -15.29 -15.58 -11.81
N GLY A 298 -15.96 -16.56 -11.18
CA GLY A 298 -16.04 -17.93 -11.70
C GLY A 298 -14.69 -18.62 -11.85
N ALA A 299 -13.70 -18.22 -11.03
CA ALA A 299 -12.35 -18.76 -11.05
C ALA A 299 -12.27 -20.17 -10.46
N VAL A 300 -11.29 -20.96 -10.88
CA VAL A 300 -11.02 -22.28 -10.31
C VAL A 300 -10.43 -22.10 -8.90
N ASP A 301 -11.12 -22.55 -7.85
CA ASP A 301 -10.63 -22.50 -6.47
C ASP A 301 -9.81 -23.76 -6.12
N VAL A 302 -8.56 -23.56 -5.73
CA VAL A 302 -7.64 -24.62 -5.29
C VAL A 302 -7.14 -24.30 -3.87
N HIS A 303 -7.50 -25.16 -2.93
CA HIS A 303 -7.01 -25.10 -1.56
C HIS A 303 -5.75 -25.92 -1.38
N HIS A 304 -4.68 -25.29 -0.89
CA HIS A 304 -3.46 -25.94 -0.46
C HIS A 304 -3.47 -26.05 1.06
N SER A 305 -3.69 -27.25 1.57
CA SER A 305 -3.69 -27.51 3.01
C SER A 305 -2.31 -27.23 3.60
N SER A 306 -2.27 -26.41 4.63
CA SER A 306 -1.05 -26.19 5.43
C SER A 306 -0.91 -27.22 6.54
N ASP A 307 0.32 -27.44 7.03
CA ASP A 307 0.58 -28.30 8.19
C ASP A 307 -0.28 -27.95 9.40
N GLU A 308 -0.61 -28.97 10.20
CA GLU A 308 -1.35 -28.79 11.43
C GLU A 308 -0.58 -27.90 12.41
N PRO A 309 -1.24 -26.92 13.05
CA PRO A 309 -0.58 -26.08 14.05
C PRO A 309 -0.05 -26.92 15.22
N ALA A 310 1.06 -26.48 15.81
CA ALA A 310 1.63 -27.12 16.99
C ALA A 310 0.62 -27.18 18.16
N GLY A 311 0.83 -28.10 19.11
CA GLY A 311 -0.02 -28.25 20.31
C GLY A 311 0.05 -27.12 21.33
N THR A 312 0.55 -25.94 20.95
CA THR A 312 0.77 -24.75 21.78
C THR A 312 -0.48 -23.88 21.89
N LEU A 313 -0.49 -22.88 22.79
CA LEU A 313 -1.55 -21.88 22.87
C LEU A 313 -1.73 -21.13 21.54
N LEU A 314 -0.63 -20.70 20.93
CA LEU A 314 -0.65 -20.09 19.60
C LEU A 314 -1.18 -21.05 18.54
N GLY A 315 -0.76 -22.30 18.55
CA GLY A 315 -1.20 -23.29 17.57
C GLY A 315 -2.68 -23.64 17.72
N ARG A 316 -3.20 -23.76 18.94
CA ARG A 316 -4.64 -23.91 19.20
C ARG A 316 -5.43 -22.71 18.68
N LEU A 317 -4.97 -21.48 18.96
CA LEU A 317 -5.59 -20.27 18.44
C LEU A 317 -5.64 -20.27 16.90
N GLN A 318 -4.52 -20.63 16.25
CA GLN A 318 -4.47 -20.77 14.80
C GLN A 318 -5.44 -21.86 14.31
N ALA A 319 -5.48 -23.03 14.96
CA ALA A 319 -6.36 -24.13 14.59
C ALA A 319 -7.85 -23.76 14.69
N ASP A 320 -8.24 -23.05 15.76
CA ASP A 320 -9.61 -22.59 15.96
C ASP A 320 -10.01 -21.53 14.94
N ILE A 321 -9.11 -20.59 14.62
CA ILE A 321 -9.30 -19.63 13.51
C ILE A 321 -9.52 -20.42 12.20
N ARG A 322 -8.62 -21.35 11.85
CA ARG A 322 -8.73 -22.14 10.62
C ARG A 322 -10.06 -22.87 10.52
N ALA A 323 -10.48 -23.52 11.59
CA ALA A 323 -11.73 -24.28 11.66
C ALA A 323 -12.98 -23.42 11.89
N GLY A 324 -12.84 -22.10 12.07
CA GLY A 324 -13.96 -21.21 12.38
C GLY A 324 -14.69 -21.62 13.67
N ARG A 325 -13.97 -22.14 14.67
CA ARG A 325 -14.52 -22.57 15.97
C ARG A 325 -14.38 -21.44 16.99
N ALA A 326 -15.44 -21.11 17.72
CA ALA A 326 -15.32 -20.16 18.80
C ALA A 326 -14.49 -20.77 19.96
N PRO A 327 -13.57 -20.00 20.58
CA PRO A 327 -12.78 -20.50 21.69
C PRO A 327 -13.67 -20.74 22.92
N VAL A 328 -13.36 -21.80 23.69
CA VAL A 328 -14.03 -22.11 24.96
C VAL A 328 -13.20 -21.56 26.11
N ALA A 329 -13.80 -20.74 26.98
CA ALA A 329 -13.10 -20.17 28.13
C ALA A 329 -12.52 -21.27 29.04
N GLY A 330 -11.25 -21.12 29.45
CA GLY A 330 -10.56 -22.07 30.33
C GLY A 330 -10.07 -23.36 29.65
N SER A 331 -10.19 -23.49 28.32
CA SER A 331 -9.79 -24.71 27.58
C SER A 331 -8.31 -24.80 27.24
N ALA A 332 -7.52 -23.76 27.52
CA ALA A 332 -6.10 -23.69 27.19
C ALA A 332 -5.26 -23.18 28.37
N SER A 333 -4.04 -23.70 28.49
CA SER A 333 -3.02 -23.24 29.42
C SER A 333 -2.04 -22.31 28.72
N ALA A 334 -1.51 -21.32 29.44
CA ALA A 334 -0.43 -20.48 28.94
C ALA A 334 0.88 -21.28 28.84
N ASP A 335 1.58 -21.15 27.71
CA ASP A 335 2.84 -21.85 27.41
C ASP A 335 3.94 -20.91 26.87
N GLY A 336 3.71 -19.59 26.93
CA GLY A 336 4.66 -18.57 26.48
C GLY A 336 4.64 -18.29 24.97
N THR A 337 3.89 -19.02 24.14
CA THR A 337 3.78 -18.75 22.69
C THR A 337 2.90 -17.54 22.35
N VAL A 338 2.04 -17.12 23.29
CA VAL A 338 1.29 -15.86 23.24
C VAL A 338 1.47 -15.16 24.57
N GLN A 339 1.97 -13.92 24.53
CA GLN A 339 2.26 -13.13 25.73
C GLN A 339 1.69 -11.72 25.58
N ILE A 340 1.22 -11.15 26.69
CA ILE A 340 0.70 -9.78 26.76
C ILE A 340 1.52 -9.04 27.82
N HIS A 341 2.15 -7.93 27.44
CA HIS A 341 3.00 -7.13 28.34
C HIS A 341 2.39 -5.74 28.55
N ALA A 342 1.99 -5.42 29.78
CA ALA A 342 1.60 -4.08 30.17
C ALA A 342 2.83 -3.29 30.64
N CYS A 343 3.10 -2.13 30.03
CA CYS A 343 4.30 -1.33 30.28
C CYS A 343 3.94 0.15 30.52
N HIS A 344 4.79 0.86 31.28
CA HIS A 344 4.56 2.26 31.71
C HIS A 344 4.91 3.33 30.66
N GLY A 345 5.08 2.96 29.38
CA GLY A 345 5.35 3.90 28.28
C GLY A 345 6.26 3.34 27.19
N PRO A 346 6.48 4.09 26.09
CA PRO A 346 7.21 3.61 24.91
C PRO A 346 8.63 3.11 25.19
N THR A 347 9.40 3.83 26.01
CA THR A 347 10.77 3.42 26.38
C THR A 347 10.77 2.06 27.06
N ARG A 348 9.88 1.89 28.06
CA ARG A 348 9.79 0.63 28.80
C ARG A 348 9.27 -0.52 27.93
N GLN A 349 8.40 -0.24 26.97
CA GLN A 349 7.94 -1.25 26.00
C GLN A 349 9.12 -1.79 25.17
N VAL A 350 10.00 -0.92 24.68
CA VAL A 350 11.17 -1.33 23.90
C VAL A 350 12.17 -2.12 24.75
N GLU A 351 12.41 -1.70 26.00
CA GLU A 351 13.25 -2.45 26.93
C GLU A 351 12.69 -3.85 27.19
N VAL A 352 11.39 -3.96 27.51
CA VAL A 352 10.73 -5.25 27.75
C VAL A 352 10.78 -6.12 26.48
N LEU A 353 10.57 -5.55 25.30
CA LEU A 353 10.73 -6.25 24.03
C LEU A 353 12.14 -6.83 23.88
N ARG A 354 13.19 -6.03 24.14
CA ARG A 354 14.58 -6.49 24.06
C ARG A 354 14.83 -7.66 25.00
N GLU A 355 14.37 -7.57 26.24
CA GLU A 355 14.52 -8.66 27.21
C GLU A 355 13.75 -9.91 26.77
N SER A 356 12.51 -9.78 26.28
CA SER A 356 11.75 -10.92 25.77
C SER A 356 12.46 -11.61 24.60
N LEU A 357 13.03 -10.85 23.66
CA LEU A 357 13.78 -11.41 22.53
C LEU A 357 15.04 -12.15 22.97
N LEU A 358 15.78 -11.61 23.96
CA LEU A 358 16.96 -12.28 24.51
C LEU A 358 16.62 -13.63 25.16
N HIS A 359 15.49 -13.70 25.88
CA HIS A 359 15.02 -14.98 26.42
C HIS A 359 14.66 -15.96 25.30
N LEU A 360 13.95 -15.50 24.26
CA LEU A 360 13.60 -16.36 23.13
C LEU A 360 14.84 -16.92 22.40
N PHE A 361 15.84 -16.10 22.10
CA PHE A 361 17.08 -16.56 21.44
C PHE A 361 17.94 -17.47 22.32
N ARG A 362 17.86 -17.32 23.66
CA ARG A 362 18.54 -18.21 24.59
C ARG A 362 17.85 -19.57 24.67
N ASP A 363 16.52 -19.56 24.69
CA ASP A 363 15.71 -20.76 24.91
C ASP A 363 15.55 -21.60 23.62
N ASP A 364 15.63 -20.97 22.44
CA ASP A 364 15.63 -21.63 21.14
C ASP A 364 16.87 -21.22 20.29
N PRO A 365 17.90 -22.09 20.20
CA PRO A 365 19.11 -21.79 19.44
C PRO A 365 18.90 -21.85 17.92
N THR A 366 17.76 -22.34 17.44
CA THR A 366 17.42 -22.37 16.01
C THR A 366 16.79 -21.07 15.53
N LEU A 367 16.26 -20.26 16.45
CA LEU A 367 15.64 -18.98 16.15
C LEU A 367 16.71 -17.93 15.81
N GLU A 368 16.65 -17.39 14.60
CA GLU A 368 17.56 -16.32 14.18
C GLU A 368 16.87 -14.95 14.24
N PRO A 369 17.62 -13.83 14.40
CA PRO A 369 17.04 -12.49 14.38
C PRO A 369 16.24 -12.16 13.11
N ARG A 370 16.51 -12.82 11.98
CA ARG A 370 15.77 -12.65 10.72
C ARG A 370 14.35 -13.24 10.77
N ASP A 371 14.08 -14.13 11.70
CA ASP A 371 12.77 -14.79 11.88
C ASP A 371 11.82 -13.95 12.74
N VAL A 372 12.31 -12.83 13.29
CA VAL A 372 11.56 -11.94 14.17
C VAL A 372 11.11 -10.69 13.41
N ILE A 373 9.82 -10.38 13.50
CA ILE A 373 9.24 -9.12 13.03
C ILE A 373 8.64 -8.33 14.20
N VAL A 374 8.96 -7.04 14.27
CA VAL A 374 8.39 -6.12 15.26
C VAL A 374 7.57 -5.08 14.50
N MET A 375 6.26 -5.08 14.71
CA MET A 375 5.34 -4.11 14.11
C MET A 375 4.98 -3.03 15.14
N CYS A 376 4.97 -1.77 14.73
CA CYS A 376 4.54 -0.67 15.58
C CYS A 376 3.70 0.34 14.78
N PRO A 377 2.72 1.01 15.42
CA PRO A 377 1.82 1.93 14.72
C PRO A 377 2.50 3.23 14.28
N ASP A 378 3.59 3.61 14.95
CA ASP A 378 4.36 4.82 14.64
C ASP A 378 5.86 4.52 14.73
N VAL A 379 6.45 4.17 13.59
CA VAL A 379 7.89 3.88 13.49
C VAL A 379 8.73 5.11 13.84
N GLU A 380 8.27 6.31 13.57
CA GLU A 380 9.04 7.54 13.79
C GLU A 380 9.22 7.82 15.29
N THR A 381 8.17 7.58 16.08
CA THR A 381 8.23 7.69 17.54
C THR A 381 9.12 6.61 18.17
N TYR A 382 9.02 5.35 17.72
CA TYR A 382 9.72 4.23 18.36
C TYR A 382 11.17 4.05 17.91
N ALA A 383 11.53 4.46 16.68
CA ALA A 383 12.83 4.11 16.14
C ALA A 383 14.04 4.70 16.91
N PRO A 384 14.02 5.93 17.45
CA PRO A 384 15.08 6.42 18.35
C PRO A 384 15.21 5.57 19.62
N LEU A 385 14.07 5.13 20.20
CA LEU A 385 14.04 4.28 21.39
C LEU A 385 14.62 2.90 21.11
N VAL A 386 14.28 2.32 19.96
CA VAL A 386 14.88 1.06 19.48
C VAL A 386 16.38 1.22 19.27
N HIS A 387 16.84 2.31 18.67
CA HIS A 387 18.28 2.56 18.52
C HIS A 387 18.98 2.73 19.87
N ALA A 388 18.35 3.35 20.86
CA ALA A 388 18.93 3.48 22.19
C ALA A 388 18.99 2.13 22.93
N ALA A 389 17.93 1.33 22.86
CA ALA A 389 17.83 0.07 23.58
C ALA A 389 18.68 -1.06 22.96
N PHE A 390 18.83 -1.08 21.63
CA PHE A 390 19.56 -2.11 20.87
C PHE A 390 20.91 -1.62 20.30
N GLY A 391 21.15 -0.30 20.25
CA GLY A 391 22.38 0.27 19.69
C GLY A 391 23.59 0.12 20.61
N GLN A 392 24.79 0.33 20.06
CA GLN A 392 26.07 0.09 20.74
C GLN A 392 26.27 1.09 21.90
N GLY A 393 25.92 0.69 23.12
CA GLY A 393 26.14 1.43 24.36
C GLY A 393 27.11 0.70 25.30
N VAL A 394 27.94 1.49 25.96
CA VAL A 394 29.16 1.27 26.79
C VAL A 394 29.16 0.10 27.79
N ASP A 395 28.02 -0.53 28.12
CA ASP A 395 27.87 -1.43 29.28
C ASP A 395 27.74 -2.94 28.96
N GLY A 396 27.98 -3.36 27.72
CA GLY A 396 28.13 -4.80 27.39
C GLY A 396 26.85 -5.65 27.49
N HIS A 397 25.65 -5.04 27.51
CA HIS A 397 24.39 -5.79 27.52
C HIS A 397 24.24 -6.67 26.25
N PRO A 398 23.86 -7.96 26.37
CA PRO A 398 23.81 -8.90 25.22
C PRO A 398 22.85 -8.45 24.12
N GLY A 399 21.80 -7.69 24.48
CA GLY A 399 20.86 -7.08 23.52
C GLY A 399 21.51 -6.14 22.50
N HIS A 400 22.70 -5.59 22.78
CA HIS A 400 23.45 -4.75 21.84
C HIS A 400 24.12 -5.53 20.70
N GLY A 401 24.16 -6.86 20.80
CA GLY A 401 24.60 -7.75 19.71
C GLY A 401 23.51 -8.00 18.66
N LEU A 402 22.24 -7.71 18.98
CA LEU A 402 21.13 -7.92 18.07
C LEU A 402 21.07 -6.82 17.01
N ARG A 403 21.23 -7.20 15.74
CA ARG A 403 21.13 -6.27 14.62
C ARG A 403 19.66 -5.98 14.32
N VAL A 404 19.22 -4.76 14.65
CA VAL A 404 17.87 -4.29 14.33
C VAL A 404 17.89 -3.38 13.11
N ARG A 405 17.02 -3.66 12.14
CA ARG A 405 16.81 -2.81 10.96
C ARG A 405 15.42 -2.19 11.02
N VAL A 406 15.36 -0.86 11.14
CA VAL A 406 14.10 -0.12 11.06
C VAL A 406 13.74 0.11 9.59
N ALA A 407 12.58 -0.41 9.17
CA ALA A 407 12.00 -0.21 7.84
C ALA A 407 11.02 0.99 7.84
N ASP A 408 10.52 1.38 6.66
CA ASP A 408 9.42 2.34 6.47
C ASP A 408 9.62 3.77 7.01
N ARG A 409 10.87 4.22 7.14
CA ARG A 409 11.19 5.62 7.45
C ARG A 409 11.00 6.53 6.25
N ALA A 410 10.49 7.74 6.49
CA ALA A 410 10.35 8.75 5.44
C ALA A 410 11.69 9.07 4.76
N LEU A 411 11.71 9.19 3.43
CA LEU A 411 12.91 9.47 2.63
C LEU A 411 13.67 10.72 3.10
N ARG A 412 12.94 11.73 3.60
CA ARG A 412 13.52 12.97 4.13
C ARG A 412 14.36 12.75 5.41
N ARG A 413 14.09 11.70 6.19
CA ARG A 413 14.88 11.36 7.39
C ARG A 413 16.06 10.43 7.09
N THR A 414 15.97 9.65 6.02
CA THR A 414 17.03 8.69 5.64
C THR A 414 18.03 9.28 4.66
N ASN A 415 17.69 10.35 3.93
CA ASN A 415 18.57 11.04 2.99
C ASN A 415 18.82 12.51 3.40
N PRO A 416 20.01 12.82 3.96
CA PRO A 416 20.36 14.18 4.38
C PRO A 416 20.27 15.23 3.27
N VAL A 417 20.47 14.86 2.00
CA VAL A 417 20.36 15.80 0.87
C VAL A 417 18.90 16.21 0.65
N LEU A 418 17.97 15.25 0.74
CA LEU A 418 16.54 15.54 0.63
C LEU A 418 16.03 16.40 1.79
N ALA A 419 16.59 16.22 2.99
CA ALA A 419 16.30 17.09 4.13
C ALA A 419 16.71 18.55 3.82
N VAL A 420 17.92 18.75 3.30
CA VAL A 420 18.42 20.08 2.89
C VAL A 420 17.52 20.71 1.82
N VAL A 421 17.12 19.96 0.79
CA VAL A 421 16.22 20.46 -0.26
C VAL A 421 14.87 20.90 0.32
N ALA A 422 14.29 20.11 1.23
CA ALA A 422 13.05 20.48 1.91
C ALA A 422 13.21 21.78 2.72
N THR A 423 14.27 21.88 3.53
CA THR A 423 14.58 23.10 4.29
C THR A 423 14.72 24.30 3.36
N LEU A 424 15.39 24.18 2.21
CA LEU A 424 15.50 25.27 1.24
C LEU A 424 14.14 25.74 0.70
N LEU A 425 13.21 24.83 0.43
CA LEU A 425 11.86 25.17 -0.01
C LEU A 425 11.07 25.88 1.09
N ASP A 426 11.16 25.40 2.34
CA ASP A 426 10.49 26.04 3.49
C ASP A 426 11.05 27.46 3.72
N LEU A 427 12.36 27.65 3.57
CA LEU A 427 13.00 28.96 3.68
C LEU A 427 12.63 29.91 2.53
N ALA A 428 12.32 29.40 1.34
CA ALA A 428 11.92 30.23 0.20
C ALA A 428 10.55 30.91 0.39
N ASP A 429 9.70 30.34 1.25
CA ASP A 429 8.36 30.87 1.58
C ASP A 429 8.32 31.55 2.96
N ALA A 430 9.29 31.28 3.83
CA ALA A 430 9.37 31.85 5.16
C ALA A 430 10.13 33.19 5.22
N ARG A 431 9.84 33.97 6.25
CA ARG A 431 10.75 35.04 6.70
C ARG A 431 11.97 34.38 7.36
N VAL A 432 13.02 34.18 6.58
CA VAL A 432 14.24 33.48 6.99
C VAL A 432 14.89 34.16 8.19
N THR A 433 15.12 33.41 9.27
CA THR A 433 15.87 33.87 10.45
C THR A 433 17.35 33.55 10.31
N ALA A 434 18.18 34.30 11.01
CA ALA A 434 19.61 34.02 11.13
C ALA A 434 19.91 32.57 11.60
N SER A 435 19.16 32.07 12.59
CA SER A 435 19.32 30.70 13.09
C SER A 435 19.05 29.65 12.02
N GLN A 436 18.01 29.83 11.22
CA GLN A 436 17.70 28.90 10.13
C GLN A 436 18.81 28.83 9.06
N VAL A 437 19.50 29.94 8.80
CA VAL A 437 20.65 29.96 7.87
C VAL A 437 21.85 29.23 8.46
N LEU A 438 22.11 29.41 9.76
CA LEU A 438 23.18 28.70 10.46
C LEU A 438 22.90 27.19 10.54
N ASP A 439 21.66 26.79 10.84
CA ASP A 439 21.24 25.39 10.86
C ASP A 439 21.40 24.74 9.47
N LEU A 440 21.04 25.46 8.41
CA LEU A 440 21.26 25.01 7.03
C LEU A 440 22.75 24.89 6.70
N ALA A 441 23.58 25.86 7.11
CA ALA A 441 25.03 25.83 6.92
C ALA A 441 25.67 24.64 7.64
N ALA A 442 25.16 24.28 8.82
CA ALA A 442 25.59 23.15 9.63
C ALA A 442 25.13 21.79 9.09
N ALA A 443 24.17 21.74 8.15
CA ALA A 443 23.71 20.48 7.59
C ALA A 443 24.84 19.74 6.84
N PRO A 444 25.04 18.42 7.04
CA PRO A 444 26.21 17.71 6.50
C PRO A 444 26.43 17.84 4.98
N PRO A 445 25.40 17.79 4.11
CA PRO A 445 25.59 18.04 2.67
C PRO A 445 26.08 19.45 2.35
N VAL A 446 25.60 20.46 3.10
CA VAL A 446 25.96 21.87 2.92
C VAL A 446 27.38 22.12 3.40
N ARG A 447 27.72 21.63 4.61
CA ARG A 447 29.10 21.66 5.14
C ARG A 447 30.09 21.07 4.15
N ARG A 448 29.79 19.89 3.59
CA ARG A 448 30.66 19.24 2.61
C ARG A 448 30.79 20.07 1.32
N ARG A 449 29.70 20.65 0.83
CA ARG A 449 29.69 21.42 -0.43
C ARG A 449 30.40 22.77 -0.30
N LEU A 450 30.29 23.43 0.85
CA LEU A 450 30.89 24.73 1.13
C LEU A 450 32.22 24.65 1.89
N ARG A 451 32.62 23.43 2.27
CA ARG A 451 33.83 23.11 3.03
C ARG A 451 33.90 23.78 4.40
N PHE A 452 32.74 23.93 5.06
CA PHE A 452 32.69 24.50 6.41
C PHE A 452 33.23 23.52 7.46
N THR A 453 34.27 23.96 8.15
CA THR A 453 34.76 23.34 9.39
C THR A 453 33.87 23.71 10.58
N ASP A 454 34.12 23.12 11.75
CA ASP A 454 33.42 23.56 12.98
C ASP A 454 33.80 25.01 13.34
N ASP A 455 35.09 25.37 13.21
CA ASP A 455 35.58 26.75 13.41
C ASP A 455 34.89 27.77 12.49
N ASP A 456 34.61 27.39 11.23
CA ASP A 456 33.90 28.26 10.30
C ASP A 456 32.46 28.52 10.75
N LEU A 457 31.77 27.49 11.27
CA LEU A 457 30.39 27.59 11.74
C LEU A 457 30.31 28.41 13.04
N GLU A 458 31.25 28.22 13.97
CA GLU A 458 31.37 29.05 15.17
C GLU A 458 31.59 30.52 14.80
N ARG A 459 32.51 30.79 13.88
CA ARG A 459 32.78 32.15 13.40
C ARG A 459 31.57 32.79 12.72
N LEU A 460 30.81 32.02 11.92
CA LEU A 460 29.55 32.48 11.33
C LEU A 460 28.53 32.86 12.40
N GLN A 461 28.42 32.06 13.48
CA GLN A 461 27.53 32.36 14.60
C GLN A 461 27.96 33.62 15.36
N GLU A 462 29.25 33.77 15.66
CA GLU A 462 29.82 34.96 16.30
C GLU A 462 29.57 36.22 15.48
N TRP A 463 29.88 36.19 14.18
CA TRP A 463 29.66 37.32 13.29
C TRP A 463 28.19 37.70 13.18
N THR A 464 27.30 36.71 13.10
CA THR A 464 25.85 36.95 13.06
C THR A 464 25.37 37.72 14.29
N VAL A 465 25.89 37.40 15.48
CA VAL A 465 25.60 38.13 16.71
C VAL A 465 26.22 39.53 16.69
N ALA A 466 27.49 39.64 16.32
CA ALA A 466 28.24 40.90 16.33
C ALA A 466 27.70 41.93 15.34
N THR A 467 27.25 41.50 14.15
CA THR A 467 26.68 42.39 13.13
C THR A 467 25.21 42.73 13.40
N GLY A 468 24.58 42.10 14.40
CA GLY A 468 23.15 42.28 14.69
C GLY A 468 22.24 41.68 13.62
N ALA A 469 22.72 40.74 12.80
CA ALA A 469 21.91 40.11 11.76
C ALA A 469 20.83 39.22 12.40
N ARG A 470 19.56 39.49 12.09
CA ARG A 470 18.40 38.75 12.63
C ARG A 470 17.58 38.05 11.55
N TRP A 471 17.60 38.57 10.34
CA TRP A 471 16.78 38.13 9.23
C TRP A 471 17.63 37.93 7.97
N GLY A 472 17.23 36.99 7.12
CA GLY A 472 17.79 36.81 5.79
C GLY A 472 17.44 37.95 4.85
N LEU A 473 18.03 37.93 3.65
CA LEU A 473 17.74 38.91 2.60
C LEU A 473 16.24 38.87 2.25
N ALA A 474 15.57 40.02 2.31
CA ALA A 474 14.17 40.11 1.92
C ALA A 474 14.01 39.88 0.41
N LYS A 475 12.88 39.31 -0.02
CA LYS A 475 12.48 39.33 -1.44
C LYS A 475 12.38 40.80 -1.88
N GLY A 476 13.27 41.22 -2.78
CA GLY A 476 13.19 42.50 -3.49
C GLY A 476 12.22 42.42 -4.65
#